data_AF-A0A1V5LA03-F1
#
_entry.id   AF-A0A1V5LA03-F1
#
_cell.length_a   1.000
_cell.length_b   1.000
_cell.length_c   1.000
_cell.angle_alpha   90.00
_cell.angle_beta   90.00
_cell.angle_gamma   90.00
#
_symmetry.space_group_name_H-M   'P 1'
#
loop_
_entity.id
_entity.type
_entity.pdbx_description
1 polymer ?
#
loop_
_entity_poly.entity_id
_entity_poly.type
_entity_poly.pdbx_seq_one_letter_code
_entity_poly.pdbx_strand_id
1 'polypeptide(L)'
;MRIGAKCNDRASAAVGLGSRSRAGAKLGGVFELECRRPDGSLAWSERAENIITDEGLNRILDVMLHGTTQTATWYCGLVESNTDPAANMTYDVPAFTECTAYDEATRPAYVEAAASSKSTTNSAADDGA
;
A
#
# COMPACT_ATOMS: atom_id res chain seq x y z
N MET A 1 -21.20 10.09 19.85
CA MET A 1 -21.22 8.63 20.06
C MET A 1 -19.91 8.08 19.53
N ARG A 2 -19.12 7.35 20.34
CA ARG A 2 -17.74 6.96 20.01
C ARG A 2 -17.71 5.58 19.38
N ILE A 3 -17.05 5.46 18.24
CA ILE A 3 -16.66 4.21 17.60
C ILE A 3 -15.14 4.07 17.77
N GLY A 4 -14.68 2.86 18.11
CA GLY A 4 -13.27 2.54 18.19
C GLY A 4 -13.04 1.17 17.58
N ALA A 5 -12.06 1.06 16.68
CA ALA A 5 -11.59 -0.20 16.13
C ALA A 5 -10.18 -0.50 16.65
N LYS A 6 -9.90 -1.78 16.93
CA LYS A 6 -8.56 -2.29 17.21
C LYS A 6 -8.22 -3.35 16.17
N CYS A 7 -7.13 -3.15 15.43
CA CYS A 7 -6.50 -4.17 14.59
C CYS A 7 -5.17 -4.63 15.22
N ASN A 8 -4.74 -5.86 14.94
CA ASN A 8 -3.58 -6.48 15.56
C ASN A 8 -2.86 -7.41 14.57
N ASP A 9 -1.64 -7.06 14.16
CA ASP A 9 -0.78 -7.92 13.35
C ASP A 9 0.40 -8.47 14.18
N ARG A 10 0.63 -9.78 14.07
CA ARG A 10 1.64 -10.54 14.84
C ARG A 10 2.74 -11.09 13.92
N ALA A 11 3.99 -11.03 14.40
CA ALA A 11 5.10 -11.81 13.83
C ALA A 11 5.87 -12.50 14.97
N SER A 12 6.07 -13.81 14.87
CA SER A 12 6.83 -14.65 15.81
C SER A 12 7.96 -15.40 15.11
N ALA A 13 9.05 -15.67 15.83
CA ALA A 13 10.15 -16.52 15.37
C ALA A 13 10.60 -17.46 16.50
N ALA A 14 10.90 -18.72 16.17
CA ALA A 14 11.46 -19.71 17.09
C ALA A 14 12.67 -20.41 16.44
N VAL A 15 13.72 -20.66 17.23
CA VAL A 15 14.97 -21.34 16.80
C VAL A 15 15.09 -22.71 17.47
N GLY A 16 15.18 -23.77 16.68
CA GLY A 16 15.44 -25.14 17.14
C GLY A 16 16.59 -25.78 16.37
N LEU A 17 17.49 -26.50 17.05
CA LEU A 17 18.66 -27.15 16.44
C LEU A 17 18.19 -28.25 15.47
N GLY A 18 18.53 -28.11 14.18
CA GLY A 18 18.11 -29.03 13.10
C GLY A 18 16.88 -28.57 12.32
N SER A 19 16.16 -27.54 12.78
CA SER A 19 15.13 -26.86 12.01
C SER A 19 15.76 -25.66 11.31
N ARG A 20 15.56 -25.53 10.00
CA ARG A 20 15.80 -24.24 9.32
C ARG A 20 14.77 -23.25 9.83
N SER A 21 15.06 -22.58 10.94
CA SER A 21 14.30 -21.46 11.44
C SER A 21 14.44 -20.31 10.46
N ARG A 22 13.57 -20.30 9.44
CA ARG A 22 13.42 -19.19 8.51
C ARG A 22 12.40 -18.22 9.10
N ALA A 23 12.89 -17.16 9.73
CA ALA A 23 12.10 -15.94 9.87
C ALA A 23 12.13 -15.23 8.50
N GLY A 24 10.99 -15.15 7.83
CA GLY A 24 10.84 -14.43 6.55
C GLY A 24 10.06 -13.14 6.76
N ALA A 25 10.48 -12.06 6.10
CA ALA A 25 9.66 -10.85 5.99
C ALA A 25 8.56 -11.09 4.95
N LYS A 26 7.30 -10.87 5.32
CA LYS A 26 6.18 -10.75 4.39
C LYS A 26 5.79 -9.29 4.35
N LEU A 27 5.87 -8.70 3.16
CA LEU A 27 5.51 -7.32 2.93
C LEU A 27 4.27 -7.31 2.03
N GLY A 28 3.30 -6.50 2.37
CA GLY A 28 2.03 -6.37 1.68
C GLY A 28 1.26 -5.19 2.23
N GLY A 29 0.13 -4.88 1.61
CA GLY A 29 -0.73 -3.79 2.04
C GLY A 29 -2.19 -4.11 1.78
N VAL A 30 -3.06 -3.37 2.44
CA VAL A 30 -4.49 -3.36 2.17
C VAL A 30 -4.88 -1.93 1.92
N PHE A 31 -5.60 -1.70 0.83
CA PHE A 31 -6.21 -0.42 0.52
C PHE A 31 -7.70 -0.51 0.78
N GLU A 32 -8.23 0.52 1.42
CA GLU A 32 -9.65 0.73 1.59
C GLU A 32 -10.00 1.96 0.74
N LEU A 33 -10.86 1.75 -0.25
CA LEU A 33 -11.31 2.76 -1.19
C LEU A 33 -12.74 3.12 -0.85
N GLU A 34 -13.04 4.41 -0.82
CA GLU A 34 -14.41 4.91 -0.68
C GLU A 34 -14.70 5.87 -1.84
N CYS A 35 -15.79 5.60 -2.55
CA CYS A 35 -16.34 6.57 -3.48
C CYS A 35 -17.53 7.26 -2.83
N ARG A 36 -17.50 8.59 -2.81
CA ARG A 36 -18.55 9.43 -2.27
C ARG A 36 -19.22 10.22 -3.38
N ARG A 37 -20.54 10.39 -3.26
CA ARG A 37 -21.31 11.26 -4.14
C ARG A 37 -20.98 12.73 -3.85
N PRO A 38 -21.34 13.66 -4.75
CA PRO A 38 -21.14 15.10 -4.52
C PRO A 38 -21.82 15.65 -3.25
N ASP A 39 -22.84 14.96 -2.72
CA ASP A 39 -23.51 15.31 -1.46
C ASP A 39 -22.79 14.77 -0.20
N GLY A 40 -21.63 14.13 -0.37
CA GLY A 40 -20.82 13.52 0.69
C GLY A 40 -21.28 12.13 1.13
N SER A 41 -22.40 11.61 0.60
CA SER A 41 -22.88 10.27 0.92
C SER A 41 -22.02 9.18 0.28
N LEU A 42 -21.79 8.09 1.01
CA LEU A 42 -21.05 6.93 0.50
C LEU A 42 -21.82 6.31 -0.68
N ALA A 43 -21.20 6.27 -1.86
CA ALA A 43 -21.71 5.57 -3.02
C ALA A 43 -21.38 4.08 -2.92
N TRP A 44 -20.10 3.76 -2.69
CA TRP A 44 -19.58 2.42 -2.46
C TRP A 44 -18.25 2.47 -1.71
N SER A 45 -17.87 1.34 -1.12
CA SER A 45 -16.56 1.13 -0.51
C SER A 45 -16.02 -0.25 -0.90
N GLU A 46 -14.72 -0.33 -1.12
CA GLU A 46 -14.00 -1.56 -1.46
C GLU A 46 -12.76 -1.71 -0.59
N ARG A 47 -12.43 -2.95 -0.24
CA ARG A 47 -11.19 -3.29 0.45
C ARG A 47 -10.41 -4.27 -0.41
N ALA A 48 -9.24 -3.86 -0.89
CA ALA A 48 -8.40 -4.62 -1.79
C ALA A 48 -7.04 -4.93 -1.15
N GLU A 49 -6.55 -6.16 -1.31
CA GLU A 49 -5.19 -6.53 -0.95
C GLU A 49 -4.24 -6.12 -2.08
N ASN A 50 -3.13 -5.47 -1.73
CA ASN A 50 -2.13 -5.06 -2.70
C ASN A 50 -0.91 -5.98 -2.69
N ILE A 51 -0.53 -6.41 -3.89
CA ILE A 51 0.72 -7.10 -4.13
C ILE A 51 1.87 -6.08 -4.22
N ILE A 52 3.03 -6.45 -3.70
CA ILE A 52 4.27 -5.73 -3.99
C ILE A 52 4.94 -6.43 -5.16
N THR A 53 5.20 -5.69 -6.24
CA THR A 53 5.86 -6.22 -7.44
C THR A 53 7.29 -6.65 -7.14
N ASP A 54 7.88 -7.48 -8.01
CA ASP A 54 9.27 -7.92 -7.90
C ASP A 54 10.23 -6.71 -7.88
N GLU A 55 9.93 -5.69 -8.68
CA GLU A 55 10.67 -4.42 -8.66
C GLU A 55 10.57 -3.73 -7.29
N GLY A 56 9.37 -3.69 -6.69
CA GLY A 56 9.16 -3.14 -5.36
C GLY A 56 9.94 -3.89 -4.27
N LEU A 57 9.94 -5.23 -4.32
CA LEU A 57 10.70 -6.06 -3.38
C LEU A 57 12.21 -5.84 -3.54
N ASN A 58 12.72 -5.76 -4.77
CA ASN A 58 14.12 -5.44 -5.04
C ASN A 58 14.47 -4.04 -4.52
N ARG A 59 13.61 -3.04 -4.75
CA ARG A 59 13.82 -1.67 -4.25
C ARG A 59 13.94 -1.63 -2.73
N ILE A 60 13.16 -2.43 -2.00
CA ILE A 60 13.25 -2.52 -0.54
C ILE A 60 14.62 -3.06 -0.12
N LEU A 61 15.14 -4.08 -0.80
CA LEU A 61 16.47 -4.61 -0.53
C LEU A 61 17.57 -3.60 -0.86
N ASP A 62 17.44 -2.89 -1.98
CA ASP A 62 18.40 -1.88 -2.42
C ASP A 62 18.50 -0.70 -1.44
N VAL A 63 17.34 -0.20 -0.98
CA VAL A 63 17.31 0.92 -0.02
C VAL A 63 17.87 0.48 1.34
N MET A 64 17.47 -0.70 1.82
CA MET A 64 17.81 -1.14 3.19
C MET A 64 19.23 -1.71 3.32
N LEU A 65 19.78 -2.32 2.26
CA LEU A 65 21.05 -3.07 2.33
C LEU A 65 22.11 -2.54 1.35
N HIS A 66 21.71 -2.07 0.17
CA HIS A 66 22.64 -1.60 -0.85
C HIS A 66 22.97 -0.09 -0.71
N GLY A 67 22.15 0.67 0.00
CA GLY A 67 22.33 2.10 0.21
C GLY A 67 21.78 2.97 -0.93
N THR A 68 20.88 2.43 -1.75
CA THR A 68 20.16 3.21 -2.75
C THR A 68 19.27 4.24 -2.06
N THR A 69 19.14 5.43 -2.65
CA THR A 69 18.25 6.48 -2.14
C THR A 69 16.78 6.04 -2.21
N GLN A 70 16.04 6.27 -1.13
CA GLN A 70 14.61 5.99 -1.07
C GLN A 70 13.82 6.84 -2.08
N THR A 71 12.81 6.24 -2.72
CA THR A 71 11.78 7.01 -3.42
C THR A 71 10.96 7.80 -2.40
N ALA A 72 11.09 9.12 -2.42
CA ALA A 72 10.54 10.01 -1.39
C ALA A 72 9.07 10.41 -1.61
N THR A 73 8.52 10.19 -2.80
CA THR A 73 7.14 10.58 -3.10
C THR A 73 6.45 9.46 -3.83
N TRP A 74 5.29 9.07 -3.30
CA TRP A 74 4.45 8.02 -3.83
C TRP A 74 3.05 8.55 -4.12
N TYR A 75 2.38 7.93 -5.07
CA TYR A 75 1.00 8.24 -5.46
C TYR A 75 0.25 6.93 -5.60
N CYS A 76 -1.06 6.94 -5.32
CA CYS A 76 -1.93 5.83 -5.68
C CYS A 76 -2.39 6.03 -7.13
N GLY A 77 -2.12 5.05 -8.00
CA GLY A 77 -2.65 5.03 -9.36
C GLY A 77 -4.00 4.32 -9.37
N LEU A 78 -5.04 5.02 -9.82
CA LEU A 78 -6.38 4.44 -9.96
C LEU A 78 -6.51 3.78 -11.33
N VAL A 79 -7.06 2.57 -11.40
CA VAL A 79 -7.24 1.83 -12.67
C VAL A 79 -8.70 1.46 -12.84
N GLU A 80 -9.24 1.61 -14.05
CA GLU A 80 -10.62 1.25 -14.38
C GLU A 80 -10.72 -0.11 -15.09
N SER A 81 -9.59 -0.67 -15.51
CA SER A 81 -9.56 -1.97 -16.17
C SER A 81 -9.59 -3.10 -15.15
N ASN A 82 -10.29 -4.19 -15.50
CA ASN A 82 -10.31 -5.43 -14.70
C ASN A 82 -9.02 -6.25 -14.89
N THR A 83 -7.88 -5.59 -14.72
CA THR A 83 -6.55 -6.19 -14.88
C THR A 83 -6.08 -6.72 -13.54
N ASP A 84 -5.86 -8.03 -13.44
CA ASP A 84 -5.32 -8.64 -12.23
C ASP A 84 -3.88 -8.15 -11.97
N PRO A 85 -3.57 -7.71 -10.75
CA PRO A 85 -2.22 -7.24 -10.43
C PRO A 85 -1.23 -8.42 -10.47
N ALA A 86 -0.08 -8.22 -11.11
CA ALA A 86 0.93 -9.25 -11.29
C ALA A 86 2.32 -8.79 -10.82
N ALA A 87 3.13 -9.73 -10.34
CA ALA A 87 4.45 -9.45 -9.75
C ALA A 87 5.43 -8.77 -10.71
N ASN A 88 5.29 -9.01 -12.01
CA ASN A 88 6.15 -8.46 -13.05
C ASN A 88 5.65 -7.14 -13.66
N MET A 89 4.56 -6.56 -13.13
CA MET A 89 4.06 -5.28 -13.62
C MET A 89 5.03 -4.14 -13.28
N THR A 90 5.20 -3.21 -14.23
CA THR A 90 5.96 -1.98 -14.06
C THR A 90 5.16 -0.82 -14.64
N TYR A 91 5.41 0.40 -14.16
CA TYR A 91 4.74 1.60 -14.70
C TYR A 91 5.34 2.04 -16.05
N ASP A 92 6.53 1.56 -16.42
CA ASP A 92 7.18 1.90 -17.69
C ASP A 92 6.50 1.24 -18.90
N VAL A 93 5.96 0.03 -18.69
CA VAL A 93 5.11 -0.69 -19.66
C VAL A 93 3.84 -1.17 -18.95
N PRO A 94 2.89 -0.26 -18.68
CA PRO A 94 1.73 -0.59 -17.87
C PRO A 94 0.77 -1.48 -18.66
N ALA A 95 0.33 -2.57 -18.03
CA ALA A 95 -0.72 -3.46 -18.55
C ALA A 95 -2.14 -2.95 -18.25
N PHE A 96 -2.25 -1.75 -17.69
CA PHE A 96 -3.49 -1.09 -17.31
C PHE A 96 -3.52 0.33 -17.88
N THR A 97 -4.74 0.86 -18.06
CA THR A 97 -4.94 2.27 -18.36
C THR A 97 -5.34 2.96 -17.06
N GLU A 98 -4.66 4.07 -16.77
CA GLU A 98 -4.96 4.84 -15.57
C GLU A 98 -6.29 5.60 -15.71
N CYS A 99 -7.10 5.56 -14.66
CA CYS A 99 -8.29 6.36 -14.53
C CYS A 99 -7.94 7.85 -14.66
N THR A 100 -8.76 8.58 -15.39
CA THR A 100 -8.71 10.05 -15.47
C THR A 100 -10.05 10.68 -15.13
N ALA A 101 -11.05 9.86 -14.78
CA ALA A 101 -12.40 10.29 -14.45
C ALA A 101 -12.55 10.61 -12.95
N TYR A 102 -11.67 11.47 -12.43
CA TYR A 102 -11.79 12.03 -11.08
C TYR A 102 -11.54 13.55 -11.10
N ASP A 103 -12.11 14.25 -10.12
CA ASP A 103 -12.21 15.72 -10.13
C ASP A 103 -10.91 16.41 -9.68
N GLU A 104 -10.03 15.72 -8.95
CA GLU A 104 -8.77 16.26 -8.48
C GLU A 104 -7.83 16.60 -9.65
N ALA A 105 -7.56 17.90 -9.82
CA ALA A 105 -6.61 18.39 -10.82
C ALA A 105 -5.16 17.93 -10.57
N THR A 106 -4.84 17.52 -9.33
CA THR A 106 -3.53 17.02 -8.92
C THR A 106 -3.68 15.78 -8.06
N ARG A 107 -2.92 14.72 -8.36
CA ARG A 107 -2.95 13.48 -7.59
C ARG A 107 -2.47 13.70 -6.15
N PRO A 108 -3.24 13.29 -5.14
CA PRO A 108 -2.79 13.32 -3.75
C PRO A 108 -1.56 12.44 -3.56
N ALA A 109 -0.55 12.98 -2.89
CA ALA A 109 0.61 12.20 -2.49
C ALA A 109 0.22 11.22 -1.36
N TYR A 110 0.81 10.03 -1.40
CA TYR A 110 0.80 9.12 -0.26
C TYR A 110 1.76 9.67 0.79
N VAL A 111 1.22 10.08 1.93
CA VAL A 111 1.99 10.64 3.06
C VAL A 111 2.12 9.58 4.14
N GLU A 112 3.25 8.90 4.18
CA GLU A 112 3.50 7.82 5.13
C GLU A 112 3.69 8.33 6.58
N ALA A 113 3.18 7.54 7.52
CA ALA A 113 3.53 7.65 8.92
C ALA A 113 4.81 6.85 9.25
N ALA A 114 5.49 7.24 10.33
CA ALA A 114 6.60 6.46 10.86
C ALA A 114 6.15 5.01 11.16
N ALA A 115 6.91 4.03 10.68
CA ALA A 115 6.57 2.63 10.87
C ALA A 115 6.63 2.25 12.36
N SER A 116 5.58 1.58 12.85
CA SER A 116 5.48 1.07 14.22
C SER A 116 4.79 -0.28 14.23
N SER A 117 5.16 -1.16 15.15
CA SER A 117 4.59 -2.52 15.25
C SER A 117 4.65 -3.34 13.96
N LYS A 118 5.61 -3.05 13.06
CA LYS A 118 5.76 -3.66 11.72
C LYS A 118 4.65 -3.26 10.73
N SER A 119 4.08 -2.06 10.89
CA SER A 119 3.08 -1.48 9.98
C SER A 119 3.32 0.03 9.79
N THR A 120 2.87 0.57 8.66
CA THR A 120 2.79 2.00 8.37
C THR A 120 1.43 2.30 7.73
N THR A 121 0.97 3.54 7.86
CA THR A 121 -0.29 4.01 7.27
C THR A 121 -0.06 5.34 6.57
N ASN A 122 -1.01 5.73 5.72
CA ASN A 122 -1.09 7.09 5.19
C ASN A 122 -1.93 8.04 6.06
N SER A 123 -2.22 7.67 7.32
CA SER A 123 -3.08 8.49 8.20
C SER A 123 -2.45 9.83 8.60
N ALA A 124 -1.22 10.12 8.14
CA ALA A 124 -0.60 11.44 8.23
C ALA A 124 -1.11 12.41 7.14
N ALA A 125 -1.83 11.91 6.12
CA ALA A 125 -2.69 12.73 5.28
C ALA A 125 -3.92 13.11 6.11
N ASP A 126 -3.89 14.33 6.66
CA ASP A 126 -5.05 15.03 7.23
C ASP A 126 -6.26 14.84 6.31
N ASP A 127 -7.37 14.26 6.81
CA ASP A 127 -8.67 14.30 6.12
C ASP A 127 -9.28 15.71 6.28
N GLY A 128 -8.49 16.71 5.88
CA GLY A 128 -8.82 18.11 6.02
C GLY A 128 -10.12 18.45 5.29
N ALA A 129 -11.18 18.62 6.09
CA ALA A 129 -12.41 19.38 5.85
C ALA A 129 -13.40 18.89 4.78
#